data_AF-A0A511BSP5-F1
#
_entry.id   AF-A0A511BSP5-F1
#
_cell.length_a   1.000
_cell.length_b   1.000
_cell.length_c   1.000
_cell.angle_alpha   90.00
_cell.angle_beta   90.00
_cell.angle_gamma   90.00
#
_symmetry.space_group_name_H-M   'P 1'
#
loop_
_entity.id
_entity.type
_entity.pdbx_description
1 polymer ?
#
loop_
_entity_poly.entity_id
_entity_poly.type
_entity_poly.pdbx_seq_one_letter_code
_entity_poly.pdbx_strand_id
1 'polypeptide(L)'
;MIAPLVLSLLTSIGQLILLALLAPFLTDLDRGASAVLGGEKAPPPGWRWRQIRAGWRQGGPLPPVAWLGFCLTLPVLSGLPLARANTLFGFLSEPALCGVMLIAAAAPCWIHALTGMPTRALTRTLHDGLARRGRTLLLLVPLLTLSGTLIAVGLPGAGTLTGLLQQRQLQPAPALMGGLVFIAAALILSLDGLFLDDRWHEVLIARTTGRHRSVLRIHHDLLRCGWTLMIADLLWPGSIAVGDTSTRHDLLLWSLVAPVKLAVVTGFVALARLLRPLPPTRLALVLAGGAILLTLAGRIGV
;
A
#
# COMPACT_ATOMS: atom_id res chain seq x y z
N MET A 1 -2.38 -8.59 -32.98
CA MET A 1 -1.46 -8.21 -31.88
C MET A 1 -1.70 -6.81 -31.32
N ILE A 2 -2.18 -5.83 -32.10
CA ILE A 2 -2.44 -4.45 -31.61
C ILE A 2 -3.65 -4.37 -30.67
N ALA A 3 -4.78 -5.02 -31.02
CA ALA A 3 -6.01 -5.03 -30.21
C ALA A 3 -5.82 -5.46 -28.73
N PRO A 4 -5.15 -6.57 -28.39
CA PRO A 4 -4.96 -6.97 -26.99
C PRO A 4 -4.02 -6.03 -26.22
N LEU A 5 -3.04 -5.43 -26.91
CA LEU A 5 -2.15 -4.44 -26.30
C LEU A 5 -2.93 -3.17 -25.93
N VAL A 6 -3.76 -2.65 -26.83
CA VAL A 6 -4.60 -1.47 -26.59
C VAL A 6 -5.56 -1.72 -25.43
N LEU A 7 -6.21 -2.89 -25.38
CA LEU A 7 -7.09 -3.24 -24.27
C LEU A 7 -6.35 -3.31 -22.92
N SER A 8 -5.14 -3.88 -22.91
CA SER A 8 -4.30 -3.97 -21.71
C SER A 8 -3.82 -2.59 -21.24
N LEU A 9 -3.58 -1.67 -22.17
CA LEU A 9 -3.24 -0.29 -21.86
C LEU A 9 -4.44 0.48 -21.29
N LEU A 10 -5.62 0.33 -21.90
CA LEU A 10 -6.86 0.96 -21.42
C LEU A 10 -7.26 0.47 -20.03
N THR A 11 -7.13 -0.83 -19.76
CA THR A 11 -7.39 -1.40 -18.42
C THR A 11 -6.39 -0.89 -17.39
N SER A 12 -5.10 -0.76 -17.74
CA SER A 12 -4.08 -0.18 -16.87
C SER A 12 -4.37 1.29 -16.55
N ILE A 13 -4.78 2.08 -17.55
CA ILE A 13 -5.17 3.49 -17.37
C ILE A 13 -6.43 3.58 -16.48
N GLY A 14 -7.45 2.76 -16.77
CA GLY A 14 -8.67 2.67 -15.96
C GLY A 14 -8.37 2.34 -14.50
N GLN A 15 -7.42 1.43 -14.24
CA GLN A 15 -6.94 1.11 -12.91
C GLN A 15 -6.33 2.31 -12.21
N LEU A 16 -5.41 3.01 -12.86
CA LEU A 16 -4.76 4.17 -12.28
C LEU A 16 -5.77 5.28 -11.97
N ILE A 17 -6.75 5.51 -12.85
CA ILE A 17 -7.82 6.48 -12.62
C ILE A 17 -8.65 6.06 -11.40
N LEU A 18 -9.08 4.80 -11.32
CA LEU A 18 -9.87 4.31 -10.20
C LEU A 18 -9.11 4.42 -8.89
N LEU A 19 -7.83 4.02 -8.85
CA LEU A 19 -6.99 4.11 -7.67
C LEU A 19 -6.74 5.57 -7.26
N ALA A 20 -6.54 6.48 -8.22
CA ALA A 20 -6.42 7.91 -7.94
C ALA A 20 -7.70 8.52 -7.35
N LEU A 21 -8.87 8.01 -7.76
CA LEU A 21 -10.15 8.42 -7.19
C LEU A 21 -10.40 7.82 -5.80
N LEU A 22 -9.98 6.57 -5.59
CA LEU A 22 -10.21 5.83 -4.36
C LEU A 22 -9.20 6.21 -3.25
N ALA A 23 -7.96 6.53 -3.59
CA ALA A 23 -6.89 6.80 -2.65
C ALA A 23 -7.25 7.87 -1.58
N PRO A 24 -7.78 9.07 -1.95
CA PRO A 24 -8.21 10.05 -0.95
C PRO A 24 -9.39 9.58 -0.09
N PHE A 25 -10.26 8.73 -0.64
CA PHE A 25 -11.38 8.13 0.09
C PHE A 25 -10.89 7.13 1.14
N LEU A 26 -9.86 6.34 0.85
CA LEU A 26 -9.23 5.46 1.84
C LEU A 26 -8.62 6.26 3.01
N THR A 27 -8.03 7.42 2.73
CA THR A 27 -7.54 8.32 3.79
C THR A 27 -8.68 8.88 4.65
N ASP A 28 -9.81 9.26 4.04
CA ASP A 28 -11.01 9.68 4.77
C ASP A 28 -11.59 8.53 5.63
N LEU A 29 -11.67 7.32 5.08
CA LEU A 29 -12.12 6.12 5.80
C LEU A 29 -11.23 5.81 6.99
N ASP A 30 -9.91 5.84 6.83
CA ASP A 30 -8.96 5.60 7.91
C ASP A 30 -9.10 6.59 9.05
N ARG A 31 -9.21 7.88 8.72
CA ARG A 31 -9.43 8.92 9.73
C ARG A 31 -10.78 8.77 10.40
N GLY A 32 -11.82 8.47 9.64
CA GLY A 32 -13.16 8.22 10.17
C GLY A 32 -13.17 7.03 11.12
N ALA A 33 -12.63 5.89 10.70
CA ALA A 33 -12.52 4.68 11.51
C ALA A 33 -11.67 4.92 12.76
N SER A 34 -10.49 5.55 12.62
CA SER A 34 -9.63 5.88 13.76
C SER A 34 -10.32 6.82 14.76
N ALA A 35 -11.08 7.81 14.27
CA ALA A 35 -11.82 8.73 15.12
C ALA A 35 -12.96 8.04 15.87
N VAL A 36 -13.77 7.23 15.16
CA VAL A 36 -14.87 6.45 15.76
C VAL A 36 -14.34 5.51 16.83
N LEU A 37 -13.26 4.76 16.53
CA LEU A 37 -12.64 3.83 17.47
C LEU A 37 -11.98 4.55 18.66
N GLY A 38 -11.46 5.76 18.45
CA GLY A 38 -10.83 6.58 19.49
C GLY A 38 -11.78 7.48 20.29
N GLY A 39 -13.08 7.48 19.99
CA GLY A 39 -14.05 8.40 20.61
C GLY A 39 -13.88 9.88 20.20
N GLU A 40 -13.15 10.15 19.12
CA GLU A 40 -12.94 11.49 18.56
C GLU A 40 -14.02 11.80 17.50
N LYS A 41 -14.26 13.09 17.22
CA LYS A 41 -15.18 13.49 16.14
C LYS A 41 -14.56 13.18 14.78
N ALA A 42 -15.23 12.31 14.01
CA ALA A 42 -14.81 11.97 12.65
C ALA A 42 -14.82 13.20 11.70
N PRO A 43 -13.87 13.30 10.77
CA PRO A 43 -13.94 14.31 9.72
C PRO A 43 -15.17 14.09 8.85
N PRO A 44 -15.74 15.17 8.27
CA PRO A 44 -16.87 15.04 7.37
C PRO A 44 -16.45 14.31 6.08
N PRO A 45 -17.35 13.56 5.42
CA PRO A 45 -17.03 12.81 4.21
C PRO A 45 -16.48 13.72 3.10
N GLY A 46 -15.52 13.22 2.33
CA GLY A 46 -14.85 14.00 1.28
C GLY A 46 -13.99 15.14 1.84
N TRP A 47 -13.54 15.04 3.10
CA TRP A 47 -12.65 16.03 3.71
C TRP A 47 -11.33 16.10 2.92
N ARG A 48 -10.71 14.96 2.63
CA ARG A 48 -9.45 14.91 1.88
C ARG A 48 -9.59 15.49 0.48
N TRP A 49 -10.68 15.16 -0.22
CA TRP A 49 -11.00 15.74 -1.53
C TRP A 49 -11.15 17.26 -1.49
N ARG A 50 -11.83 17.80 -0.48
CA ARG A 50 -11.96 19.26 -0.31
C ARG A 50 -10.62 19.92 -0.08
N GLN A 51 -9.73 19.30 0.70
CA GLN A 51 -8.39 19.83 0.92
C GLN A 51 -7.56 19.86 -0.36
N ILE A 52 -7.55 18.76 -1.12
CA ILE A 52 -6.85 18.67 -2.40
C ILE A 52 -7.39 19.74 -3.34
N ARG A 53 -8.72 19.79 -3.54
CA ARG A 53 -9.37 20.77 -4.41
C ARG A 53 -9.08 22.22 -3.99
N ALA A 54 -9.11 22.51 -2.69
CA ALA A 54 -8.83 23.85 -2.17
C ALA A 54 -7.39 24.29 -2.49
N GLY A 55 -6.39 23.42 -2.30
CA GLY A 55 -5.02 23.80 -2.60
C GLY A 55 -4.73 23.87 -4.11
N TRP A 56 -5.39 23.06 -4.95
CA TRP A 56 -5.32 23.23 -6.41
C TRP A 56 -5.86 24.59 -6.87
N ARG A 57 -6.86 25.16 -6.18
CA ARG A 57 -7.39 26.49 -6.47
C ARG A 57 -6.45 27.64 -6.09
N GLN A 58 -5.50 27.41 -5.18
CA GLN A 58 -4.61 28.46 -4.67
C GLN A 58 -3.47 28.82 -5.64
N GLY A 59 -3.35 28.14 -6.79
CA GLY A 59 -2.29 28.40 -7.77
C GLY A 59 -0.87 28.17 -7.22
N GLY A 60 0.14 28.50 -8.01
CA GLY A 60 1.54 28.48 -7.60
C GLY A 60 2.42 27.42 -8.29
N PRO A 61 3.75 27.64 -8.29
CA PRO A 61 4.70 26.74 -8.93
C PRO A 61 4.78 25.40 -8.20
N LEU A 62 4.98 24.33 -8.97
CA LEU A 62 5.22 22.99 -8.46
C LEU A 62 6.70 22.64 -8.62
N PRO A 63 7.42 22.28 -7.55
CA PRO A 63 8.80 21.87 -7.68
C PRO A 63 8.90 20.53 -8.42
N PRO A 64 9.94 20.31 -9.26
CA PRO A 64 10.14 19.04 -9.98
C PRO A 64 10.19 17.82 -9.05
N VAL A 65 10.75 18.00 -7.85
CA VAL A 65 10.88 16.95 -6.84
C VAL A 65 9.52 16.39 -6.40
N ALA A 66 8.45 17.19 -6.42
CA ALA A 66 7.10 16.72 -6.10
C ALA A 66 6.57 15.70 -7.13
N TRP A 67 7.09 15.71 -8.36
CA TRP A 67 6.71 14.77 -9.43
C TRP A 67 7.48 13.44 -9.37
N LEU A 68 8.70 13.44 -8.82
CA LEU A 68 9.53 12.23 -8.75
C LEU A 68 8.85 11.08 -7.99
N GLY A 69 8.04 11.40 -6.98
CA GLY A 69 7.27 10.39 -6.24
C GLY A 69 6.26 9.65 -7.12
N PHE A 70 5.58 10.36 -8.03
CA PHE A 70 4.61 9.76 -8.96
C PHE A 70 5.30 8.85 -9.98
N CYS A 71 6.49 9.22 -10.45
CA CYS A 71 7.24 8.41 -11.41
C CYS A 71 7.57 7.01 -10.87
N LEU A 72 7.69 6.84 -9.55
CA LEU A 72 7.91 5.55 -8.91
C LEU A 72 6.61 4.87 -8.47
N THR A 73 5.59 5.65 -8.09
CA THR A 73 4.32 5.08 -7.59
C THR A 73 3.43 4.56 -8.71
N LEU A 74 3.33 5.28 -9.84
CA LEU A 74 2.44 4.91 -10.94
C LEU A 74 2.82 3.56 -11.58
N PRO A 75 4.10 3.23 -11.85
CA PRO A 75 4.48 1.91 -12.34
C PRO A 75 4.14 0.79 -11.37
N VAL A 76 4.29 1.01 -10.06
CA VAL A 76 3.93 0.00 -9.05
C VAL A 76 2.42 -0.24 -9.06
N LEU A 77 1.63 0.84 -9.05
CA LEU A 77 0.18 0.76 -9.07
C LEU A 77 -0.38 0.14 -10.36
N SER A 78 0.34 0.23 -11.49
CA SER A 78 -0.05 -0.45 -12.74
C SER A 78 0.37 -1.92 -12.79
N GLY A 79 1.38 -2.31 -12.00
CA GLY A 79 1.83 -3.69 -11.87
C GLY A 79 0.99 -4.52 -10.90
N LEU A 80 0.50 -3.91 -9.83
CA LEU A 80 -0.31 -4.59 -8.81
C LEU A 80 -1.71 -4.96 -9.33
N PRO A 81 -2.20 -6.19 -9.07
CA PRO A 81 -3.50 -6.62 -9.56
C PRO A 81 -4.64 -6.05 -8.71
N LEU A 82 -5.48 -5.18 -9.29
CA LEU A 82 -6.67 -4.68 -8.58
C LEU A 82 -7.84 -5.66 -8.65
N ALA A 83 -8.22 -6.03 -9.86
CA ALA A 83 -9.38 -6.89 -10.15
C ALA A 83 -9.06 -8.04 -11.10
N ARG A 84 -8.02 -7.91 -11.94
CA ARG A 84 -7.53 -8.97 -12.84
C ARG A 84 -6.04 -9.23 -12.59
N ALA A 85 -5.65 -10.50 -12.68
CA ALA A 85 -4.25 -10.92 -12.54
C ALA A 85 -3.37 -10.57 -13.76
N ASN A 86 -3.96 -10.37 -14.94
CA ASN A 86 -3.23 -10.00 -16.16
C ASN A 86 -2.96 -8.49 -16.18
N THR A 87 -1.81 -8.08 -15.65
CA THR A 87 -1.31 -6.71 -15.71
C THR A 87 -0.13 -6.62 -16.68
N LEU A 88 0.01 -5.49 -17.38
CA LEU A 88 1.13 -5.25 -18.32
C LEU A 88 2.50 -5.31 -17.62
N PHE A 89 2.53 -4.92 -16.34
CA PHE A 89 3.74 -4.85 -15.54
C PHE A 89 3.73 -5.85 -14.39
N GLY A 90 3.21 -7.06 -14.62
CA GLY A 90 3.07 -8.08 -13.58
C GLY A 90 4.38 -8.46 -12.87
N PHE A 91 5.54 -8.25 -13.51
CA PHE A 91 6.86 -8.41 -12.86
C PHE A 91 7.09 -7.42 -11.71
N LEU A 92 6.47 -6.23 -11.75
CA LEU A 92 6.50 -5.24 -10.66
C LEU A 92 5.65 -5.66 -9.46
N SER A 93 4.88 -6.75 -9.56
CA SER A 93 4.13 -7.33 -8.45
C SER A 93 4.97 -8.27 -7.57
N GLU A 94 6.27 -8.40 -7.85
CA GLU A 94 7.21 -9.02 -6.91
C GLU A 94 7.26 -8.18 -5.62
N PRO A 95 6.95 -8.74 -4.45
CA PRO A 95 6.75 -7.95 -3.24
C PRO A 95 7.96 -7.11 -2.80
N ALA A 96 9.20 -7.60 -2.99
CA ALA A 96 10.40 -6.85 -2.64
C ALA A 96 10.61 -5.64 -3.56
N LEU A 97 10.52 -5.84 -4.87
CA LEU A 97 10.64 -4.79 -5.88
C LEU A 97 9.55 -3.74 -5.69
N CYS A 98 8.30 -4.17 -5.58
CA CYS A 98 7.14 -3.32 -5.29
C CYS A 98 7.38 -2.47 -4.04
N GLY A 99 7.69 -3.11 -2.92
CA GLY A 99 7.87 -2.43 -1.65
C GLY A 99 9.08 -1.49 -1.64
N VAL A 100 10.21 -1.86 -2.25
CA VAL A 100 11.38 -0.97 -2.39
C VAL A 100 11.05 0.24 -3.24
N MET A 101 10.31 0.08 -4.35
CA MET A 101 9.86 1.20 -5.17
C MET A 101 8.92 2.14 -4.40
N LEU A 102 7.99 1.60 -3.60
CA LEU A 102 7.13 2.42 -2.73
C LEU A 102 7.93 3.13 -1.63
N ILE A 103 8.92 2.49 -1.01
CA ILE A 103 9.82 3.16 -0.06
C ILE A 103 10.56 4.31 -0.75
N ALA A 104 11.13 4.07 -1.94
CA ALA A 104 11.85 5.07 -2.71
C ALA A 104 10.93 6.22 -3.17
N ALA A 105 9.68 5.92 -3.52
CA ALA A 105 8.68 6.91 -3.90
C ALA A 105 8.34 7.90 -2.77
N ALA A 106 8.59 7.54 -1.51
CA ALA A 106 8.43 8.46 -0.38
C ALA A 106 9.62 9.40 -0.20
N ALA A 107 10.81 9.08 -0.73
CA ALA A 107 12.04 9.86 -0.56
C ALA A 107 11.88 11.36 -0.90
N PRO A 108 11.17 11.77 -1.96
CA PRO A 108 10.93 13.18 -2.25
C PRO A 108 10.24 13.96 -1.12
N CYS A 109 9.31 13.33 -0.38
CA CYS A 109 8.66 13.97 0.76
C CYS A 109 9.66 14.21 1.91
N TRP A 110 10.56 13.25 2.15
CA TRP A 110 11.62 13.38 3.14
C TRP A 110 12.64 14.46 2.76
N ILE A 111 13.05 14.50 1.49
CA ILE A 111 13.94 15.54 0.96
C ILE A 111 13.32 16.93 1.13
N HIS A 112 12.03 17.09 0.85
CA HIS A 112 11.32 18.35 1.08
C HIS A 112 11.27 18.77 2.55
N ALA A 113 11.03 17.82 3.45
CA ALA A 113 11.03 18.09 4.89
C ALA A 113 12.42 18.55 5.40
N LEU A 114 13.50 17.99 4.85
CA LEU A 114 14.88 18.29 5.25
C LEU A 114 15.43 19.59 4.65
N THR A 115 15.07 19.91 3.41
CA THR A 115 15.55 21.10 2.69
C THR A 115 14.88 22.40 3.13
N GLY A 116 13.67 22.34 3.70
CA GLY A 116 12.98 23.52 4.21
C GLY A 116 13.48 23.95 5.60
N MET A 117 14.48 24.85 5.68
CA MET A 117 15.08 25.47 6.89
C MET A 117 14.43 25.10 8.25
N PRO A 118 14.62 23.89 8.78
CA PRO A 118 13.77 23.37 9.84
C PRO A 118 13.96 24.15 11.16
N THR A 119 12.86 24.42 11.87
CA THR A 119 12.94 24.96 13.23
C THR A 119 13.61 23.91 14.11
N ARG A 120 14.34 24.32 15.16
CA ARG A 120 15.01 23.39 16.09
C ARG A 120 14.07 22.34 16.71
N ALA A 121 12.79 22.67 16.87
CA ALA A 121 11.77 21.74 17.32
C ALA A 121 11.42 20.70 16.24
N LEU A 122 11.23 21.13 14.98
CA LEU A 122 10.93 20.25 13.87
C LEU A 122 12.10 19.32 13.55
N THR A 123 13.35 19.79 13.62
CA THR A 123 14.53 18.92 13.43
C THR A 123 14.59 17.79 14.46
N ARG A 124 14.32 18.06 15.73
CA ARG A 124 14.29 17.03 16.79
C ARG A 124 13.18 16.02 16.55
N THR A 125 11.96 16.49 16.25
CA THR A 125 10.83 15.60 15.94
C THR A 125 11.11 14.74 14.70
N LEU A 126 11.74 15.31 13.67
CA LEU A 126 12.16 14.58 12.49
C LEU A 126 13.27 13.57 12.81
N HIS A 127 14.27 13.94 13.61
CA HIS A 127 15.39 13.08 13.97
C HIS A 127 14.96 11.90 14.85
N ASP A 128 14.21 12.15 15.92
CA ASP A 128 13.68 11.11 16.81
C ASP A 128 12.68 10.21 16.07
N GLY A 129 11.86 10.82 15.21
CA GLY A 129 11.00 10.12 14.28
C GLY A 129 11.81 9.19 13.38
N LEU A 130 12.77 9.74 12.62
CA LEU A 130 13.64 9.00 11.69
C LEU A 130 14.43 7.89 12.37
N ALA A 131 14.96 8.10 13.58
CA ALA A 131 15.73 7.08 14.30
C ALA A 131 14.86 5.88 14.69
N ARG A 132 13.65 6.13 15.22
CA ARG A 132 12.68 5.05 15.55
C ARG A 132 12.21 4.34 14.29
N ARG A 133 11.91 5.12 13.25
CA ARG A 133 11.37 4.64 11.97
C ARG A 133 12.42 3.95 11.09
N GLY A 134 13.69 4.33 11.20
CA GLY A 134 14.81 3.72 10.49
C GLY A 134 14.99 2.26 10.87
N ARG A 135 14.80 1.91 12.16
CA ARG A 135 14.78 0.51 12.60
C ARG A 135 13.63 -0.27 11.96
N THR A 136 12.46 0.35 11.82
CA THR A 136 11.31 -0.28 11.16
C THR A 136 11.53 -0.44 9.65
N LEU A 137 12.16 0.54 8.99
CA LEU A 137 12.55 0.45 7.58
C LEU A 137 13.56 -0.69 7.32
N LEU A 138 14.54 -0.86 8.21
CA LEU A 138 15.50 -1.97 8.14
C LEU A 138 14.83 -3.35 8.24
N LEU A 139 13.70 -3.44 8.94
CA LEU A 139 12.92 -4.67 9.08
C LEU A 139 11.95 -4.89 7.92
N LEU A 140 11.48 -3.81 7.30
CA LEU A 140 10.53 -3.85 6.20
C LEU A 140 11.10 -4.55 4.96
N VAL A 141 12.35 -4.25 4.57
CA VAL A 141 12.97 -4.88 3.40
C VAL A 141 13.06 -6.41 3.55
N PRO A 142 13.58 -6.96 4.68
CA PRO A 142 13.53 -8.40 4.95
C PRO A 142 12.11 -8.99 4.97
N LEU A 143 11.11 -8.28 5.48
CA LEU A 143 9.72 -8.77 5.44
C LEU A 143 9.20 -8.89 4.01
N LEU A 144 9.55 -7.93 3.14
CA LEU A 144 9.15 -7.95 1.74
C LEU A 144 9.85 -9.08 0.98
N THR A 145 11.16 -9.25 1.18
CA THR A 145 11.88 -10.38 0.57
C THR A 145 11.38 -11.72 1.09
N LEU A 146 11.05 -11.81 2.38
CA LEU A 146 10.45 -12.99 2.97
C LEU A 146 9.10 -13.31 2.31
N SER A 147 8.26 -12.30 2.04
CA SER A 147 6.97 -12.53 1.38
C SER A 147 7.13 -13.14 -0.02
N GLY A 148 8.04 -12.62 -0.85
CA GLY A 148 8.35 -13.21 -2.16
C GLY A 148 8.95 -14.62 -2.03
N THR A 149 9.82 -14.83 -1.03
CA THR A 149 10.43 -16.14 -0.75
C THR A 149 9.39 -17.18 -0.35
N LEU A 150 8.46 -16.85 0.54
CA LEU A 150 7.39 -17.74 0.95
C LEU A 150 6.48 -18.10 -0.23
N ILE A 151 6.17 -17.14 -1.10
CA ILE A 151 5.43 -17.39 -2.34
C ILE A 151 6.19 -18.39 -3.22
N ALA A 152 7.48 -18.18 -3.46
CA ALA A 152 8.30 -19.05 -4.30
C ALA A 152 8.48 -20.47 -3.71
N VAL A 153 8.60 -20.58 -2.38
CA VAL A 153 8.74 -21.87 -1.68
C VAL A 153 7.41 -22.62 -1.64
N GLY A 154 6.30 -21.92 -1.36
CA GLY A 154 4.97 -22.52 -1.29
C GLY A 154 4.38 -22.86 -2.65
N LEU A 155 4.72 -22.09 -3.69
CA LEU A 155 4.28 -22.27 -5.08
C LEU A 155 5.47 -22.03 -6.03
N PRO A 156 6.19 -23.10 -6.41
CA PRO A 156 7.35 -22.99 -7.29
C PRO A 156 6.98 -22.36 -8.65
N GLY A 157 7.67 -21.27 -9.01
CA GLY A 157 7.44 -20.53 -10.24
C GLY A 157 6.41 -19.39 -10.14
N ALA A 158 5.73 -19.22 -8.99
CA ALA A 158 4.84 -18.07 -8.77
C ALA A 158 5.63 -16.77 -8.66
N GLY A 159 6.61 -16.70 -7.74
CA GLY A 159 7.60 -15.63 -7.56
C GLY A 159 7.10 -14.19 -7.33
N THR A 160 5.88 -13.87 -7.76
CA THR A 160 5.22 -12.56 -7.78
C THR A 160 3.78 -12.73 -7.29
N LEU A 161 3.12 -11.62 -6.92
CA LEU A 161 1.70 -11.67 -6.55
C LEU A 161 0.82 -12.12 -7.72
N THR A 162 1.11 -11.66 -8.94
CA THR A 162 0.38 -12.13 -10.13
C THR A 162 0.56 -13.62 -10.38
N GLY A 163 1.78 -14.15 -10.23
CA GLY A 163 2.06 -15.57 -10.37
C GLY A 163 1.40 -16.40 -9.28
N LEU A 164 1.33 -15.89 -8.04
CA LEU A 164 0.59 -16.54 -6.95
C LEU A 164 -0.89 -16.70 -7.31
N LEU A 165 -1.51 -15.66 -7.88
CA LEU A 165 -2.92 -15.69 -8.28
C LEU A 165 -3.15 -16.73 -9.38
N GLN A 166 -2.29 -16.77 -10.38
CA GLN A 166 -2.37 -17.70 -11.50
C GLN A 166 -2.15 -19.16 -11.07
N GLN A 167 -1.13 -19.42 -10.25
CA GLN A 167 -0.76 -20.79 -9.88
C GLN A 167 -1.66 -21.39 -8.78
N ARG A 168 -2.25 -20.57 -7.91
CA ARG A 168 -3.12 -21.05 -6.82
C ARG A 168 -4.34 -21.84 -7.32
N GLN A 169 -4.90 -21.48 -8.48
CA GLN A 169 -6.01 -22.25 -9.07
C GLN A 169 -5.62 -23.69 -9.39
N LEU A 170 -4.33 -23.92 -9.66
CA LEU A 170 -3.79 -25.21 -10.05
C LEU A 170 -3.33 -26.02 -8.83
N GLN A 171 -2.82 -25.33 -7.79
CA GLN A 171 -2.31 -25.97 -6.57
C GLN A 171 -2.80 -25.22 -5.31
N PRO A 172 -3.80 -25.72 -4.58
CA PRO A 172 -4.24 -25.11 -3.34
C PRO A 172 -3.19 -25.31 -2.23
N ALA A 173 -2.68 -24.20 -1.67
CA ALA A 173 -1.68 -24.20 -0.60
C ALA A 173 -2.22 -23.49 0.67
N PRO A 174 -3.05 -24.14 1.51
CA PRO A 174 -3.70 -23.49 2.65
C PRO A 174 -2.72 -22.99 3.71
N ALA A 175 -1.61 -23.70 3.93
CA ALA A 175 -0.56 -23.29 4.86
C ALA A 175 0.18 -22.03 4.40
N LEU A 176 0.44 -21.91 3.08
CA LEU A 176 0.98 -20.69 2.47
C LEU A 176 0.03 -19.51 2.70
N MET A 177 -1.27 -19.71 2.48
CA MET A 177 -2.29 -18.68 2.69
C MET A 177 -2.31 -18.16 4.13
N GLY A 178 -2.24 -19.07 5.11
CA GLY A 178 -2.08 -18.68 6.50
C GLY A 178 -0.80 -17.88 6.74
N GLY A 179 0.33 -18.32 6.18
CA GLY A 179 1.62 -17.63 6.29
C GLY A 179 1.58 -16.20 5.71
N LEU A 180 0.93 -16.02 4.56
CA LEU A 180 0.77 -14.70 3.93
C LEU A 180 -0.09 -13.75 4.77
N VAL A 181 -1.10 -14.26 5.49
CA VAL A 181 -1.88 -13.45 6.45
C VAL A 181 -1.00 -12.95 7.60
N PHE A 182 -0.12 -13.81 8.13
CA PHE A 182 0.85 -13.42 9.16
C PHE A 182 1.82 -12.35 8.66
N ILE A 183 2.32 -12.49 7.43
CA ILE A 183 3.17 -11.48 6.78
C ILE A 183 2.42 -10.17 6.56
N ALA A 184 1.18 -10.22 6.09
CA ALA A 184 0.35 -9.03 5.90
C ALA A 184 0.14 -8.29 7.22
N ALA A 185 -0.12 -9.00 8.32
CA ALA A 185 -0.21 -8.40 9.65
C ALA A 185 1.14 -7.78 10.10
N ALA A 186 2.27 -8.47 9.87
CA ALA A 186 3.60 -7.93 10.16
C ALA A 186 3.92 -6.66 9.35
N LEU A 187 3.51 -6.63 8.07
CA LEU A 187 3.63 -5.47 7.20
C LEU A 187 2.76 -4.31 7.70
N ILE A 188 1.49 -4.54 8.08
CA ILE A 188 0.62 -3.51 8.66
C ILE A 188 1.30 -2.87 9.88
N LEU A 189 1.82 -3.69 10.81
CA LEU A 189 2.50 -3.19 12.01
C LEU A 189 3.78 -2.41 11.72
N SER A 190 4.49 -2.78 10.66
CA SER A 190 5.75 -2.13 10.27
C SER A 190 5.53 -0.86 9.42
N LEU A 191 4.46 -0.82 8.64
CA LEU A 191 4.11 0.30 7.77
C LEU A 191 3.28 1.36 8.50
N ASP A 192 2.58 0.99 9.58
CA ASP A 192 1.82 1.93 10.39
C ASP A 192 2.72 3.00 11.02
N GLY A 193 2.21 4.24 11.08
CA GLY A 193 2.97 5.41 11.50
C GLY A 193 3.96 5.94 10.44
N LEU A 194 4.49 5.08 9.56
CA LEU A 194 5.50 5.40 8.55
C LEU A 194 4.91 5.85 7.21
N PHE A 195 4.11 4.98 6.61
CA PHE A 195 3.55 5.15 5.26
C PHE A 195 2.02 5.09 5.24
N LEU A 196 1.39 4.54 6.29
CA LEU A 196 -0.06 4.40 6.39
C LEU A 196 -0.73 5.46 7.26
N ASP A 197 0.05 6.28 7.99
CA ASP A 197 -0.46 7.33 8.87
C ASP A 197 -0.34 8.73 8.23
N ASP A 198 -1.50 9.34 7.97
CA ASP A 198 -1.59 10.69 7.43
C ASP A 198 -1.08 11.76 8.42
N ARG A 199 -1.13 11.52 9.74
CA ARG A 199 -0.66 12.50 10.74
C ARG A 199 0.83 12.79 10.58
N TRP A 200 1.64 11.74 10.41
CA TRP A 200 3.06 11.91 10.16
C TRP A 200 3.34 12.63 8.83
N HIS A 201 2.64 12.25 7.77
CA HIS A 201 2.80 12.89 6.48
C HIS A 201 2.51 14.39 6.55
N GLU A 202 1.44 14.80 7.25
CA GLU A 202 1.09 16.20 7.47
C GLU A 202 2.18 16.98 8.24
N VAL A 203 2.93 16.32 9.13
CA VAL A 203 4.10 16.91 9.80
C VAL A 203 5.24 17.14 8.80
N LEU A 204 5.53 16.18 7.92
CA LEU A 204 6.58 16.31 6.89
C LEU A 204 6.30 17.47 5.93
N ILE A 205 5.04 17.66 5.55
CA ILE A 205 4.64 18.68 4.57
C ILE A 205 4.14 19.97 5.20
N ALA A 206 4.28 20.15 6.52
CA ALA A 206 3.65 21.23 7.28
C ALA A 206 3.92 22.64 6.71
N ARG A 207 5.11 22.82 6.11
CA ARG A 207 5.59 24.09 5.53
C ARG A 207 5.15 24.33 4.08
N THR A 208 4.65 23.30 3.42
CA THR A 208 4.12 23.44 2.06
C THR A 208 2.69 23.95 2.12
N THR A 209 2.33 24.77 1.14
CA THR A 209 1.01 25.42 1.04
C THR A 209 0.42 25.25 -0.36
N GLY A 210 -0.86 25.56 -0.51
CA GLY A 210 -1.55 25.58 -1.80
C GLY A 210 -1.41 24.32 -2.64
N ARG A 211 -1.08 24.53 -3.92
CA ARG A 211 -1.01 23.46 -4.93
C ARG A 211 0.07 22.43 -4.60
N HIS A 212 1.23 22.88 -4.11
CA HIS A 212 2.33 21.99 -3.73
C HIS A 212 1.91 21.02 -2.61
N ARG A 213 1.28 21.52 -1.53
CA ARG A 213 0.78 20.66 -0.45
C ARG A 213 -0.24 19.64 -0.96
N SER A 214 -1.09 20.03 -1.91
CA SER A 214 -2.11 19.15 -2.48
C SER A 214 -1.52 18.03 -3.32
N VAL A 215 -0.44 18.32 -4.06
CA VAL A 215 0.31 17.31 -4.83
C VAL A 215 1.00 16.30 -3.91
N LEU A 216 1.59 16.75 -2.81
CA LEU A 216 2.21 15.82 -1.84
C LEU A 216 1.16 14.95 -1.13
N ARG A 217 -0.01 15.52 -0.82
CA ARG A 217 -1.14 14.76 -0.24
C ARG A 217 -1.65 13.67 -1.17
N ILE A 218 -1.93 13.99 -2.43
CA ILE A 218 -2.41 12.97 -3.39
C ILE A 218 -1.33 11.92 -3.67
N HIS A 219 -0.06 12.31 -3.71
CA HIS A 219 1.06 11.37 -3.79
C HIS A 219 1.07 10.39 -2.61
N HIS A 220 0.95 10.91 -1.39
CA HIS A 220 0.87 10.06 -0.20
C HIS A 220 -0.36 9.16 -0.19
N ASP A 221 -1.53 9.68 -0.61
CA ASP A 221 -2.75 8.89 -0.69
C ASP A 221 -2.58 7.73 -1.69
N LEU A 222 -1.93 7.97 -2.84
CA LEU A 222 -1.59 6.93 -3.83
C LEU A 222 -0.57 5.93 -3.29
N LEU A 223 0.46 6.41 -2.61
CA LEU A 223 1.48 5.57 -1.97
C LEU A 223 0.85 4.61 -0.96
N ARG A 224 0.02 5.18 -0.07
CA ARG A 224 -0.75 4.44 0.91
C ARG A 224 -1.67 3.43 0.22
N CYS A 225 -2.34 3.83 -0.85
CA CYS A 225 -3.20 2.95 -1.63
C CYS A 225 -2.41 1.75 -2.19
N GLY A 226 -1.20 1.96 -2.71
CA GLY A 226 -0.32 0.89 -3.18
C GLY A 226 0.06 -0.10 -2.08
N TRP A 227 0.45 0.40 -0.90
CA TRP A 227 0.69 -0.46 0.26
C TRP A 227 -0.55 -1.25 0.67
N THR A 228 -1.72 -0.60 0.74
CA THR A 228 -2.97 -1.28 1.10
C THR A 228 -3.39 -2.32 0.07
N LEU A 229 -3.12 -2.09 -1.21
CA LEU A 229 -3.40 -3.04 -2.28
C LEU A 229 -2.51 -4.27 -2.17
N MET A 230 -1.21 -4.07 -1.98
CA MET A 230 -0.27 -5.18 -1.76
C MET A 230 -0.64 -6.01 -0.52
N ILE A 231 -0.98 -5.37 0.59
CA ILE A 231 -1.45 -6.05 1.82
C ILE A 231 -2.76 -6.81 1.55
N ALA A 232 -3.69 -6.20 0.83
CA ALA A 232 -4.96 -6.82 0.48
C ALA A 232 -4.78 -8.08 -0.37
N ASP A 233 -3.84 -8.06 -1.31
CA ASP A 233 -3.55 -9.19 -2.19
C ASP A 233 -2.87 -10.34 -1.44
N LEU A 234 -2.10 -10.04 -0.38
CA LEU A 234 -1.55 -11.04 0.53
C LEU A 234 -2.62 -11.66 1.44
N LEU A 235 -3.57 -10.86 1.95
CA LEU A 235 -4.65 -11.32 2.83
C LEU A 235 -5.69 -12.14 2.08
N TRP A 236 -6.08 -11.68 0.89
CA TRP A 236 -7.20 -12.25 0.15
C TRP A 236 -6.89 -12.37 -1.36
N PRO A 237 -5.92 -13.21 -1.75
CA PRO A 237 -5.61 -13.38 -3.17
C PRO A 237 -6.78 -13.98 -3.97
N GLY A 238 -7.72 -14.67 -3.32
CA GLY A 238 -8.92 -15.21 -3.98
C GLY A 238 -9.93 -14.16 -4.46
N SER A 239 -9.73 -12.87 -4.18
CA SER A 239 -10.67 -11.81 -4.57
C SER A 239 -10.45 -11.27 -5.99
N ILE A 240 -9.52 -11.86 -6.76
CA ILE A 240 -9.06 -11.35 -8.06
C ILE A 240 -9.41 -12.38 -9.14
N ALA A 241 -9.92 -11.91 -10.27
CA ALA A 241 -10.19 -12.77 -11.42
C ALA A 241 -8.89 -13.26 -12.06
N VAL A 242 -8.85 -14.56 -12.35
CA VAL A 242 -7.79 -15.25 -13.08
C VAL A 242 -8.44 -15.91 -14.30
N GLY A 243 -7.98 -15.55 -15.50
CA GLY A 243 -8.53 -16.03 -16.77
C GLY A 243 -9.66 -15.17 -17.34
N ASP A 244 -10.33 -15.70 -18.37
CA ASP A 244 -11.45 -15.02 -19.02
C ASP A 244 -12.69 -15.07 -18.13
N THR A 245 -13.20 -13.88 -17.77
CA THR A 245 -14.43 -13.73 -17.00
C THR A 245 -15.45 -12.92 -17.80
N SER A 246 -16.73 -13.08 -17.46
CA SER A 246 -17.78 -12.30 -18.12
C SER A 246 -17.66 -10.82 -17.77
N THR A 247 -18.03 -9.94 -18.71
CA THR A 247 -17.98 -8.48 -18.50
C THR A 247 -18.75 -8.04 -17.25
N ARG A 248 -19.85 -8.71 -16.92
CA ARG A 248 -20.63 -8.44 -15.70
C ARG A 248 -19.83 -8.77 -14.44
N HIS A 249 -19.08 -9.87 -14.44
CA HIS A 249 -18.23 -10.26 -13.33
C HIS A 249 -17.07 -9.28 -13.13
N ASP A 250 -16.43 -8.85 -14.22
CA ASP A 250 -15.40 -7.80 -14.15
C ASP A 250 -15.94 -6.51 -13.56
N LEU A 251 -17.09 -6.03 -14.05
CA LEU A 251 -17.69 -4.80 -13.54
C LEU A 251 -17.93 -4.88 -12.03
N LEU A 252 -18.40 -6.03 -11.52
CA LEU A 252 -18.56 -6.25 -10.08
C LEU A 252 -17.22 -6.23 -9.33
N LEU A 253 -16.17 -6.84 -9.88
CA LEU A 253 -14.85 -6.84 -9.24
C LEU A 253 -14.27 -5.44 -9.15
N TRP A 254 -14.33 -4.67 -10.24
CA TRP A 254 -13.81 -3.31 -10.32
C TRP A 254 -14.62 -2.31 -9.47
N SER A 255 -15.95 -2.39 -9.49
CA SER A 255 -16.83 -1.39 -8.85
C SER A 255 -17.14 -1.66 -7.38
N LEU A 256 -17.13 -2.94 -6.96
CA LEU A 256 -17.56 -3.33 -5.62
C LEU A 256 -16.45 -4.06 -4.85
N VAL A 257 -15.94 -5.17 -5.38
CA VAL A 257 -15.04 -6.04 -4.63
C VAL A 257 -13.72 -5.35 -4.31
N ALA A 258 -13.09 -4.69 -5.29
CA ALA A 258 -11.83 -4.00 -5.11
C ALA A 258 -11.95 -2.83 -4.09
N PRO A 259 -12.93 -1.92 -4.19
CA PRO A 259 -13.14 -0.88 -3.18
C PRO A 259 -13.42 -1.44 -1.78
N VAL A 260 -14.29 -2.45 -1.66
CA VAL A 260 -14.64 -3.07 -0.36
C VAL A 260 -13.41 -3.73 0.26
N LYS A 261 -12.63 -4.48 -0.52
CA LYS A 261 -11.38 -5.10 -0.08
C LYS A 261 -10.43 -4.06 0.52
N LEU A 262 -10.20 -2.96 -0.21
CA LEU A 262 -9.30 -1.89 0.26
C LEU A 262 -9.86 -1.18 1.50
N ALA A 263 -11.17 -0.98 1.58
CA ALA A 263 -11.82 -0.41 2.76
C ALA A 263 -11.67 -1.32 3.99
N VAL A 264 -11.82 -2.63 3.84
CA VAL A 264 -11.64 -3.62 4.91
C VAL A 264 -10.19 -3.60 5.43
N VAL A 265 -9.20 -3.63 4.54
CA VAL A 265 -7.78 -3.54 4.94
C VAL A 265 -7.49 -2.22 5.64
N THR A 266 -8.06 -1.12 5.16
CA THR A 266 -7.94 0.19 5.81
C THR A 266 -8.56 0.20 7.21
N GLY A 267 -9.70 -0.46 7.40
CA GLY A 267 -10.31 -0.68 8.72
C GLY A 267 -9.42 -1.50 9.65
N PHE A 268 -8.78 -2.56 9.14
CA PHE A 268 -7.80 -3.34 9.92
C PHE A 268 -6.58 -2.52 10.33
N VAL A 269 -6.08 -1.63 9.46
CA VAL A 269 -4.99 -0.71 9.80
C VAL A 269 -5.42 0.22 10.94
N ALA A 270 -6.62 0.81 10.87
CA ALA A 270 -7.15 1.66 11.93
C ALA A 270 -7.33 0.89 13.25
N LEU A 271 -7.82 -0.35 13.19
CA LEU A 271 -7.96 -1.22 14.36
C LEU A 271 -6.59 -1.59 14.96
N ALA A 272 -5.62 -1.98 14.15
CA ALA A 272 -4.27 -2.31 14.60
C ALA A 272 -3.61 -1.10 15.30
N ARG A 273 -3.84 0.11 14.78
CA ARG A 273 -3.38 1.37 15.36
C ARG A 273 -4.04 1.65 16.72
N LEU A 274 -5.32 1.31 16.89
CA LEU A 274 -6.02 1.43 18.18
C LEU A 274 -5.45 0.47 19.22
N LEU A 275 -5.20 -0.78 18.82
CA LEU A 275 -4.71 -1.83 19.72
C LEU A 275 -3.29 -1.57 20.24
N ARG A 276 -2.52 -0.69 19.57
CA ARG A 276 -1.15 -0.27 19.95
C ARG A 276 -0.31 -1.40 20.56
N PRO A 277 -0.09 -2.53 19.85
CA PRO A 277 0.72 -3.61 20.39
C PRO A 277 2.13 -3.08 20.65
N LEU A 278 2.53 -3.00 21.92
CA LEU A 278 3.85 -2.54 22.32
C LEU A 278 4.69 -3.74 22.76
N PRO A 279 5.88 -3.99 22.17
CA PRO A 279 6.49 -3.29 21.02
C PRO A 279 6.11 -3.90 19.65
N PRO A 280 5.72 -3.08 18.64
CA PRO A 280 5.15 -3.55 17.37
C PRO A 280 6.17 -4.29 16.50
N THR A 281 7.44 -3.92 16.58
CA THR A 281 8.53 -4.58 15.85
C THR A 281 8.78 -6.01 16.31
N ARG A 282 8.65 -6.29 17.62
CA ARG A 282 8.77 -7.67 18.13
C ARG A 282 7.59 -8.50 17.69
N LEU A 283 6.38 -7.94 17.73
CA LEU A 283 5.19 -8.65 17.22
C LEU A 283 5.33 -8.94 15.72
N ALA A 284 5.80 -7.98 14.92
CA ALA A 284 6.08 -8.22 13.50
C ALA A 284 7.09 -9.35 13.26
N LEU A 285 8.16 -9.45 14.07
CA LEU A 285 9.12 -10.56 14.02
C LEU A 285 8.48 -11.90 14.39
N VAL A 286 7.66 -11.93 15.44
CA VAL A 286 6.95 -13.14 15.88
C VAL A 286 6.00 -13.62 14.78
N LEU A 287 5.24 -12.70 14.17
CA LEU A 287 4.35 -13.01 13.06
C LEU A 287 5.14 -13.51 11.84
N ALA A 288 6.28 -12.90 11.51
CA ALA A 288 7.15 -13.37 10.44
C ALA A 288 7.71 -14.78 10.70
N GLY A 289 8.14 -15.06 11.93
CA GLY A 289 8.55 -16.40 12.36
C GLY A 289 7.41 -17.41 12.25
N GLY A 290 6.20 -17.03 12.69
CA GLY A 290 4.99 -17.83 12.54
C GLY A 290 4.65 -18.12 11.07
N ALA A 291 4.82 -17.13 10.18
CA ALA A 291 4.62 -17.31 8.75
C ALA A 291 5.59 -18.34 8.15
N ILE A 292 6.86 -18.28 8.53
CA ILE A 292 7.89 -19.25 8.10
C ILE A 292 7.51 -20.65 8.59
N LEU A 293 7.24 -20.79 9.90
CA LEU A 293 6.92 -22.08 10.49
C LEU A 293 5.68 -22.71 9.87
N LEU A 294 4.62 -21.92 9.66
CA LEU A 294 3.38 -22.42 9.07
C LEU A 294 3.58 -22.85 7.62
N THR A 295 4.29 -22.04 6.83
CA THR A 295 4.55 -22.35 5.41
C THR A 295 5.45 -23.58 5.27
N LEU A 296 6.49 -23.70 6.10
CA LEU A 296 7.37 -24.87 6.12
C LEU A 296 6.64 -26.12 6.61
N ALA A 297 5.84 -26.03 7.68
CA ALA A 297 5.04 -27.14 8.19
C ALA A 297 4.10 -27.70 7.11
N GLY A 298 3.46 -26.80 6.34
CA GLY A 298 2.62 -27.21 5.21
C GLY A 298 3.39 -27.82 4.04
N ARG A 299 4.70 -27.60 3.94
CA ARG A 299 5.54 -28.23 2.90
C ARG A 299 6.12 -29.58 3.34
N ILE A 300 6.39 -29.73 4.63
CA ILE A 300 6.97 -30.95 5.21
C ILE A 300 5.89 -31.98 5.57
N GLY A 301 4.67 -31.53 5.90
CA GLY A 301 3.53 -32.39 6.23
C GLY A 301 2.76 -32.96 5.03
N VAL A 302 3.30 -32.83 3.81
CA VAL A 302 2.82 -33.42 2.55
C VAL A 302 3.81 -34.48 2.11
#